data_AF-A0A2N5JZS1-F1
#
_entry.id   AF-A0A2N5JZS1-F1
#
_cell.length_a   1.000
_cell.length_b   1.000
_cell.length_c   1.000
_cell.angle_alpha   90.00
_cell.angle_beta   90.00
_cell.angle_gamma   90.00
#
_symmetry.space_group_name_H-M   'P 1'
#
loop_
_entity.id
_entity.type
_entity.pdbx_description
1 polymer ?
#
loop_
_entity_poly.entity_id
_entity_poly.type
_entity_poly.pdbx_seq_one_letter_code
_entity_poly.pdbx_strand_id
1 'polypeptide(L)'
;MIHLRKLARAHQLSLTALAQQIDAFADQVSPLTRVAITEFLETIAAELLPVADATIDVIIERLLAALDRRRSPLPSIERETLRGVLDVLAGPLKLPVEYLATAINDGRPVVIQHGGDIDSVAGALILHHVLTHYLRHVAQVQDLHAAVPASAFVVTLGRAEPPTSDRLGLAIRDARAIHYSISTQAWRLGQMLLMRYETLRDGTFMIYDLETTSTQELSAEIVEMAAQPFVRGKAIGEAFNRLVKPCGPIPQAASEVHNITWRDVKDAPRIELVLPDFLAYLGDATLVGHNITQFDHKLICRHATLHGLQAPNNELLDTCALAKRVLPNMAHGLEALAQHFGMTGPQTHRAIDDVQMNAEVLHGLLEVHARQQELDVLSEALPLVALGIWASNVARVDENVTLVCAGGRALTVHA
;
A
#
# COMPACT_ATOMS: atom_id res chain seq x y z
N MET A 1 -7.20 3.27 5.40
CA MET A 1 -8.22 4.12 6.09
C MET A 1 -8.98 5.04 5.14
N ILE A 2 -8.31 5.86 4.33
CA ILE A 2 -8.89 6.75 3.29
C ILE A 2 -9.90 5.96 2.41
N HIS A 3 -9.41 4.90 1.76
CA HIS A 3 -10.25 4.03 0.92
C HIS A 3 -11.52 3.49 1.59
N LEU A 4 -11.42 2.98 2.83
CA LEU A 4 -12.57 2.43 3.56
C LEU A 4 -13.62 3.48 3.92
N ARG A 5 -13.19 4.72 4.22
CA ARG A 5 -14.12 5.83 4.50
C ARG A 5 -14.87 6.26 3.25
N LYS A 6 -14.19 6.33 2.10
CA LYS A 6 -14.86 6.57 0.80
C LYS A 6 -15.85 5.48 0.47
N LEU A 7 -15.45 4.22 0.65
CA LEU A 7 -16.31 3.08 0.41
C LEU A 7 -17.56 3.11 1.31
N ALA A 8 -17.40 3.38 2.61
CA ALA A 8 -18.52 3.54 3.53
C ALA A 8 -19.50 4.64 3.07
N ARG A 9 -18.98 5.81 2.65
CA ARG A 9 -19.83 6.91 2.14
C ARG A 9 -20.57 6.52 0.86
N ALA A 10 -19.87 5.90 -0.10
CA ALA A 10 -20.45 5.50 -1.38
C ALA A 10 -21.62 4.51 -1.21
N HIS A 11 -21.55 3.65 -0.19
CA HIS A 11 -22.59 2.68 0.13
C HIS A 11 -23.53 3.13 1.26
N GLN A 12 -23.42 4.38 1.74
CA GLN A 12 -24.23 4.96 2.83
C GLN A 12 -24.19 4.14 4.14
N LEU A 13 -23.01 3.60 4.46
CA LEU A 13 -22.75 2.80 5.66
C LEU A 13 -21.96 3.59 6.70
N SER A 14 -22.13 3.25 7.98
CA SER A 14 -21.14 3.60 8.99
C SER A 14 -19.86 2.77 8.77
N LEU A 15 -18.71 3.25 9.25
CA LEU A 15 -17.47 2.47 9.19
C LEU A 15 -17.60 1.12 9.91
N THR A 16 -18.35 1.09 11.03
CA THR A 16 -18.61 -0.14 11.79
C THR A 16 -19.44 -1.12 10.96
N ALA A 17 -20.51 -0.64 10.31
CA ALA A 17 -21.33 -1.48 9.45
C ALA A 17 -20.49 -2.00 8.28
N LEU A 18 -19.74 -1.14 7.58
CA LEU A 18 -18.81 -1.57 6.52
C LEU A 18 -17.85 -2.67 7.02
N ALA A 19 -17.24 -2.49 8.19
CA ALA A 19 -16.30 -3.45 8.76
C ALA A 19 -16.95 -4.80 9.06
N GLN A 20 -18.19 -4.82 9.57
CA GLN A 20 -18.93 -6.05 9.89
C GLN A 20 -19.34 -6.88 8.66
N GLN A 21 -19.45 -6.23 7.49
CA GLN A 21 -19.75 -6.88 6.21
C GLN A 21 -18.62 -6.67 5.20
N ILE A 22 -17.37 -6.58 5.67
CA ILE A 22 -16.22 -6.24 4.82
C ILE A 22 -16.03 -7.24 3.66
N ASP A 23 -16.41 -8.50 3.88
CA ASP A 23 -16.37 -9.56 2.88
C ASP A 23 -17.36 -9.35 1.71
N ALA A 24 -18.44 -8.58 1.90
CA ALA A 24 -19.34 -8.19 0.81
C ALA A 24 -18.70 -7.20 -0.19
N PHE A 25 -17.54 -6.64 0.16
CA PHE A 25 -16.79 -5.68 -0.65
C PHE A 25 -15.54 -6.29 -1.25
N ALA A 26 -15.59 -7.59 -1.60
CA ALA A 26 -14.42 -8.34 -2.06
C ALA A 26 -13.76 -7.75 -3.32
N ASP A 27 -14.54 -7.12 -4.19
CA ASP A 27 -14.04 -6.48 -5.42
C ASP A 27 -13.48 -5.07 -5.17
N GLN A 28 -13.74 -4.50 -3.99
CA GLN A 28 -13.40 -3.11 -3.66
C GLN A 28 -12.35 -3.01 -2.55
N VAL A 29 -12.13 -4.04 -1.73
CA VAL A 29 -11.19 -4.01 -0.60
C VAL A 29 -10.19 -5.15 -0.73
N SER A 30 -8.89 -4.85 -0.57
CA SER A 30 -7.84 -5.86 -0.69
C SER A 30 -8.05 -7.03 0.28
N PRO A 31 -7.74 -8.27 -0.12
CA PRO A 31 -7.79 -9.46 0.73
C PRO A 31 -7.16 -9.26 2.12
N LEU A 32 -5.97 -8.66 2.17
CA LEU A 32 -5.24 -8.38 3.40
C LEU A 32 -6.00 -7.40 4.31
N THR A 33 -6.56 -6.32 3.75
CA THR A 33 -7.36 -5.37 4.54
C THR A 33 -8.63 -6.03 5.07
N ARG A 34 -9.30 -6.89 4.29
CA ARG A 34 -10.51 -7.59 4.73
C ARG A 34 -10.22 -8.51 5.90
N VAL A 35 -9.22 -9.38 5.78
CA VAL A 35 -8.81 -10.30 6.85
C VAL A 35 -8.39 -9.53 8.09
N ALA A 36 -7.56 -8.49 7.95
CA ALA A 36 -7.14 -7.68 9.09
C ALA A 36 -8.32 -7.05 9.86
N ILE A 37 -9.36 -6.59 9.14
CA ILE A 37 -10.58 -6.06 9.75
C ILE A 37 -11.37 -7.17 10.44
N THR A 38 -11.61 -8.28 9.76
CA THR A 38 -12.37 -9.42 10.31
C THR A 38 -11.70 -9.94 11.58
N GLU A 39 -10.40 -10.22 11.52
CA GLU A 39 -9.64 -10.66 12.69
C GLU A 39 -9.70 -9.62 13.82
N PHE A 40 -9.58 -8.32 13.50
CA PHE A 40 -9.64 -7.26 14.50
C PHE A 40 -10.99 -7.25 15.23
N LEU A 41 -12.08 -7.38 14.48
CA LEU A 41 -13.43 -7.51 15.04
C LEU A 41 -13.57 -8.78 15.88
N GLU A 42 -13.09 -9.92 15.39
CA GLU A 42 -13.10 -11.19 16.12
C GLU A 42 -12.28 -11.13 17.40
N THR A 43 -11.12 -10.47 17.37
CA THR A 43 -10.26 -10.30 18.56
C THR A 43 -10.94 -9.39 19.58
N ILE A 44 -11.51 -8.25 19.15
CA ILE A 44 -12.30 -7.40 20.05
C ILE A 44 -13.45 -8.19 20.66
N ALA A 45 -14.18 -8.96 19.85
CA ALA A 45 -15.29 -9.77 20.33
C ALA A 45 -14.82 -10.86 21.31
N ALA A 46 -13.73 -11.58 21.01
CA ALA A 46 -13.22 -12.63 21.87
C ALA A 46 -12.63 -12.11 23.19
N GLU A 47 -11.94 -10.96 23.15
CA GLU A 47 -11.17 -10.44 24.29
C GLU A 47 -11.92 -9.42 25.14
N LEU A 48 -12.76 -8.59 24.53
CA LEU A 48 -13.47 -7.51 25.23
C LEU A 48 -14.92 -7.86 25.55
N LEU A 49 -15.61 -8.69 24.75
CA LEU A 49 -16.99 -9.08 25.05
C LEU A 49 -17.13 -9.81 26.41
N PRO A 50 -16.20 -10.69 26.83
CA PRO A 50 -16.30 -11.34 28.14
C PRO A 50 -16.18 -10.38 29.33
N VAL A 51 -15.65 -9.17 29.11
CA VAL A 51 -15.41 -8.15 30.15
C VAL A 51 -16.21 -6.87 29.89
N ALA A 52 -17.26 -6.91 29.08
CA ALA A 52 -18.03 -5.73 28.68
C ALA A 52 -18.62 -4.95 29.88
N ASP A 53 -18.90 -5.64 30.99
CA ASP A 53 -19.41 -5.06 32.24
C ASP A 53 -18.30 -4.74 33.28
N ALA A 54 -17.01 -4.90 32.93
CA ALA A 54 -15.89 -4.66 33.83
C ALA A 54 -15.49 -3.18 33.92
N THR A 55 -14.56 -2.86 34.83
CA THR A 55 -14.01 -1.50 34.94
C THR A 55 -13.16 -1.14 33.72
N ILE A 56 -12.99 0.18 33.48
CA ILE A 56 -12.22 0.67 32.33
C ILE A 56 -10.77 0.18 32.33
N ASP A 57 -10.15 0.02 33.50
CA ASP A 57 -8.77 -0.47 33.62
C ASP A 57 -8.66 -1.92 33.12
N VAL A 58 -9.63 -2.78 33.44
CA VAL A 58 -9.68 -4.18 32.96
C VAL A 58 -9.86 -4.22 31.45
N ILE A 59 -10.68 -3.33 30.89
CA ILE A 59 -10.89 -3.22 29.44
C ILE A 59 -9.62 -2.75 28.74
N ILE A 60 -8.91 -1.75 29.29
CA ILE A 60 -7.64 -1.25 28.75
C ILE A 60 -6.57 -2.34 28.75
N GLU A 61 -6.40 -3.06 29.86
CA GLU A 61 -5.42 -4.16 29.94
C GLU A 61 -5.72 -5.26 28.92
N ARG A 62 -6.99 -5.63 28.76
CA ARG A 62 -7.41 -6.61 27.73
C ARG A 62 -7.14 -6.11 26.32
N LEU A 63 -7.40 -4.83 26.04
CA LEU A 63 -7.10 -4.21 24.75
C LEU A 63 -5.59 -4.18 24.47
N LEU A 64 -4.76 -3.82 25.45
CA LEU A 64 -3.30 -3.81 25.31
C LEU A 64 -2.77 -5.22 25.01
N ALA A 65 -3.24 -6.24 25.74
CA ALA A 65 -2.87 -7.63 25.49
C ALA A 65 -3.33 -8.14 24.10
N ALA A 66 -4.47 -7.68 23.61
CA ALA A 66 -4.93 -7.97 22.25
C ALA A 66 -4.05 -7.28 21.18
N LEU A 67 -3.63 -6.04 21.42
CA LEU A 67 -2.75 -5.29 20.50
C LEU A 67 -1.33 -5.86 20.48
N ASP A 68 -0.78 -6.30 21.61
CA ASP A 68 0.56 -6.87 21.67
C ASP A 68 0.68 -8.19 20.91
N ARG A 69 -0.37 -9.02 20.91
CA ARG A 69 -0.46 -10.24 20.08
C ARG A 69 -0.45 -9.97 18.57
N ARG A 70 -0.73 -8.74 18.14
CA ARG A 70 -0.72 -8.33 16.73
C ARG A 70 0.59 -7.70 16.27
N ARG A 71 1.54 -7.49 17.19
CA ARG A 71 2.85 -6.96 16.78
C ARG A 71 3.60 -8.01 15.96
N SER A 72 4.25 -7.55 14.91
CA SER A 72 5.09 -8.38 14.06
C SER A 72 6.13 -9.16 14.90
N PRO A 73 6.30 -10.47 14.67
CA PRO A 73 7.31 -11.29 15.37
C PRO A 73 8.75 -11.04 14.87
N LEU A 74 8.93 -10.13 13.91
CA LEU A 74 10.20 -9.82 13.23
C LEU A 74 10.83 -8.52 13.76
N PRO A 75 11.94 -8.59 14.53
CA PRO A 75 12.72 -7.43 14.94
C PRO A 75 13.38 -6.71 13.76
N SER A 76 13.66 -5.42 13.91
CA SER A 76 14.26 -4.58 12.84
C SER A 76 15.57 -5.15 12.26
N ILE A 77 16.43 -5.75 13.09
CA ILE A 77 17.70 -6.32 12.64
C ILE A 77 17.50 -7.52 11.70
N GLU A 78 16.51 -8.36 11.98
CA GLU A 78 16.19 -9.51 11.15
C GLU A 78 15.48 -9.10 9.87
N ARG A 79 14.64 -8.07 9.93
CA ARG A 79 13.99 -7.53 8.74
C ARG A 79 15.00 -7.12 7.68
N GLU A 80 16.13 -6.55 8.07
CA GLU A 80 17.19 -6.19 7.14
C GLU A 80 17.83 -7.42 6.49
N THR A 81 18.13 -8.46 7.27
CA THR A 81 18.65 -9.74 6.75
C THR A 81 17.65 -10.42 5.80
N LEU A 82 16.37 -10.45 6.15
CA LEU A 82 15.33 -11.11 5.36
C LEU A 82 14.97 -10.37 4.06
N ARG A 83 15.25 -9.07 3.95
CA ARG A 83 15.06 -8.33 2.69
C ARG A 83 15.82 -8.96 1.52
N GLY A 84 17.03 -9.47 1.77
CA GLY A 84 17.83 -10.18 0.79
C GLY A 84 17.13 -11.42 0.24
N VAL A 85 16.45 -12.19 1.10
CA VAL A 85 15.64 -13.35 0.69
C VAL A 85 14.53 -12.92 -0.26
N LEU A 86 13.80 -11.87 0.11
CA LEU A 86 12.68 -11.37 -0.69
C LEU A 86 13.12 -10.91 -2.08
N ASP A 87 14.28 -10.25 -2.18
CA ASP A 87 14.83 -9.73 -3.43
C ASP A 87 15.32 -10.86 -4.34
N VAL A 88 16.02 -11.86 -3.78
CA VAL A 88 16.51 -13.01 -4.54
C VAL A 88 15.36 -13.83 -5.11
N LEU A 89 14.26 -14.00 -4.36
CA LEU A 89 13.12 -14.78 -4.79
C LEU A 89 12.11 -14.00 -5.65
N ALA A 90 12.11 -12.66 -5.61
CA ALA A 90 11.16 -11.85 -6.38
C ALA A 90 11.25 -12.07 -7.90
N GLY A 91 12.47 -12.08 -8.45
CA GLY A 91 12.71 -12.26 -9.89
C GLY A 91 12.16 -13.59 -10.41
N PRO A 92 12.62 -14.74 -9.87
CA PRO A 92 12.16 -16.06 -10.30
C PRO A 92 10.66 -16.31 -10.09
N LEU A 93 10.02 -15.64 -9.13
CA LEU A 93 8.60 -15.83 -8.82
C LEU A 93 7.66 -14.87 -9.55
N LYS A 94 8.18 -13.87 -10.28
CA LYS A 94 7.37 -12.90 -11.01
C LYS A 94 6.39 -13.57 -12.00
N LEU A 95 6.89 -14.44 -12.88
CA LEU A 95 6.05 -15.18 -13.83
C LEU A 95 5.07 -16.14 -13.12
N PRO A 96 5.50 -16.97 -12.14
CA PRO A 96 4.57 -17.77 -11.33
C PRO A 96 3.40 -16.97 -10.73
N VAL A 97 3.66 -15.78 -10.17
CA VAL A 97 2.61 -14.90 -9.64
C VAL A 97 1.64 -14.46 -10.74
N GLU A 98 2.14 -14.05 -11.91
CA GLU A 98 1.31 -13.60 -13.02
C GLU A 98 0.36 -14.70 -13.54
N TYR A 99 0.87 -15.91 -13.74
CA TYR A 99 0.06 -17.04 -14.20
C TYR A 99 -0.97 -17.48 -13.17
N LEU A 100 -0.58 -17.58 -11.90
CA LEU A 100 -1.51 -17.96 -10.83
C LEU A 100 -2.58 -16.88 -10.60
N ALA A 101 -2.21 -15.60 -10.63
CA ALA A 101 -3.17 -14.50 -10.55
C ALA A 101 -4.16 -14.52 -11.72
N THR A 102 -3.69 -14.82 -12.94
CA THR A 102 -4.57 -14.97 -14.11
C THR A 102 -5.56 -16.11 -13.92
N ALA A 103 -5.10 -17.28 -13.47
CA ALA A 103 -5.99 -18.42 -13.21
C ALA A 103 -7.04 -18.12 -12.12
N ILE A 104 -6.66 -17.38 -11.07
CA ILE A 104 -7.57 -16.93 -10.02
C ILE A 104 -8.63 -15.99 -10.60
N ASN A 105 -8.22 -14.99 -11.39
CA ASN A 105 -9.14 -14.05 -12.03
C ASN A 105 -10.11 -14.74 -13.00
N ASP A 106 -9.65 -15.79 -13.69
CA ASP A 106 -10.47 -16.62 -14.57
C ASP A 106 -11.40 -17.59 -13.81
N GLY A 107 -11.35 -17.59 -12.47
CA GLY A 107 -12.18 -18.46 -11.62
C GLY A 107 -11.81 -19.95 -11.69
N ARG A 108 -10.60 -20.28 -12.18
CA ARG A 108 -10.17 -21.67 -12.34
C ARG A 108 -9.81 -22.28 -10.99
N PRO A 109 -10.36 -23.46 -10.62
CA PRO A 109 -9.93 -24.15 -9.40
C PRO A 109 -8.43 -24.40 -9.41
N VAL A 110 -7.77 -24.19 -8.26
CA VAL A 110 -6.33 -24.45 -8.12
C VAL A 110 -6.13 -25.78 -7.42
N VAL A 111 -5.28 -26.64 -7.98
CA VAL A 111 -4.86 -27.90 -7.35
C VAL A 111 -3.39 -27.80 -7.01
N ILE A 112 -3.08 -27.89 -5.72
CA ILE A 112 -1.71 -27.89 -5.19
C ILE A 112 -1.29 -29.34 -4.97
N GLN A 113 -0.28 -29.76 -5.71
CA GLN A 113 0.29 -31.09 -5.65
C GLN A 113 1.60 -31.08 -4.87
N HIS A 114 1.78 -31.95 -3.87
CA HIS A 114 3.02 -32.03 -3.09
C HIS A 114 3.74 -33.38 -3.23
N GLY A 115 5.06 -33.36 -3.08
CA GLY A 115 5.93 -34.54 -3.11
C GLY A 115 5.81 -35.46 -1.90
N GLY A 116 5.20 -34.99 -0.81
CA GLY A 116 4.95 -35.77 0.42
C GLY A 116 6.06 -35.63 1.47
N ASP A 117 7.17 -34.99 1.14
CA ASP A 117 8.15 -34.51 2.11
C ASP A 117 7.62 -33.30 2.90
N ILE A 118 8.18 -33.08 4.09
CA ILE A 118 7.71 -32.04 5.03
C ILE A 118 7.77 -30.64 4.40
N ASP A 119 8.78 -30.34 3.59
CA ASP A 119 8.96 -29.02 2.97
C ASP A 119 7.89 -28.74 1.90
N SER A 120 7.62 -29.71 1.02
CA SER A 120 6.54 -29.57 0.03
C SER A 120 5.15 -29.56 0.66
N VAL A 121 4.92 -30.32 1.72
CA VAL A 121 3.65 -30.28 2.48
C VAL A 121 3.47 -28.93 3.17
N ALA A 122 4.51 -28.40 3.82
CA ALA A 122 4.47 -27.07 4.44
C ALA A 122 4.18 -25.99 3.38
N GLY A 123 4.85 -26.04 2.23
CA GLY A 123 4.56 -25.14 1.11
C GLY A 123 3.12 -25.25 0.60
N ALA A 124 2.55 -26.47 0.56
CA ALA A 124 1.18 -26.69 0.12
C ALA A 124 0.17 -26.04 1.08
N LEU A 125 0.38 -26.20 2.39
CA LEU A 125 -0.47 -25.61 3.42
C LEU A 125 -0.41 -24.08 3.39
N ILE A 126 0.76 -23.49 3.16
CA ILE A 126 0.92 -22.04 3.02
C ILE A 126 0.10 -21.52 1.83
N LEU A 127 0.27 -22.12 0.64
CA LEU A 127 -0.46 -21.68 -0.56
C LEU A 127 -1.96 -21.93 -0.44
N HIS A 128 -2.36 -23.06 0.15
CA HIS A 128 -3.77 -23.34 0.39
C HIS A 128 -4.38 -22.27 1.29
N HIS A 129 -3.70 -21.94 2.41
CA HIS A 129 -4.14 -20.87 3.30
C HIS A 129 -4.29 -19.53 2.57
N VAL A 130 -3.29 -19.12 1.78
CA VAL A 130 -3.37 -17.88 0.97
C VAL A 130 -4.59 -17.90 0.04
N LEU A 131 -4.78 -18.99 -0.70
CA LEU A 131 -5.86 -19.10 -1.67
C LEU A 131 -7.24 -19.12 -1.01
N THR A 132 -7.44 -19.94 0.03
CA THR A 132 -8.78 -20.13 0.63
C THR A 132 -9.13 -19.07 1.66
N HIS A 133 -8.17 -18.65 2.48
CA HIS A 133 -8.42 -17.74 3.59
C HIS A 133 -8.43 -16.28 3.11
N TYR A 134 -7.35 -15.84 2.45
CA TYR A 134 -7.24 -14.47 1.97
C TYR A 134 -8.00 -14.25 0.67
N LEU A 135 -7.73 -15.07 -0.35
CA LEU A 135 -8.28 -14.86 -1.70
C LEU A 135 -9.68 -15.46 -1.89
N ARG A 136 -10.20 -16.24 -0.93
CA ARG A 136 -11.49 -16.95 -1.01
C ARG A 136 -11.65 -17.79 -2.28
N HIS A 137 -10.53 -18.28 -2.80
CA HIS A 137 -10.45 -19.04 -4.04
C HIS A 137 -10.56 -20.55 -3.78
N VAL A 138 -11.17 -21.27 -4.72
CA VAL A 138 -11.29 -22.73 -4.62
C VAL A 138 -9.92 -23.36 -4.83
N ALA A 139 -9.36 -23.93 -3.77
CA ALA A 139 -8.08 -24.64 -3.81
C ALA A 139 -8.16 -26.01 -3.13
N GLN A 140 -7.48 -27.00 -3.69
CA GLN A 140 -7.37 -28.35 -3.13
C GLN A 140 -5.90 -28.73 -2.99
N VAL A 141 -5.57 -29.49 -1.94
CA VAL A 141 -4.24 -30.06 -1.72
C VAL A 141 -4.32 -31.56 -1.91
N GLN A 142 -3.41 -32.12 -2.70
CA GLN A 142 -3.37 -33.56 -2.97
C GLN A 142 -1.93 -34.05 -3.25
N ASP A 143 -1.75 -35.37 -3.22
CA ASP A 143 -0.49 -35.99 -3.61
C ASP A 143 -0.14 -35.74 -5.09
N LEU A 144 1.17 -35.72 -5.38
CA LEU A 144 1.72 -35.50 -6.71
C LEU A 144 1.22 -36.46 -7.81
N HIS A 145 0.77 -37.65 -7.40
CA HIS A 145 0.30 -38.69 -8.32
C HIS A 145 -1.22 -38.74 -8.46
N ALA A 146 -1.97 -37.94 -7.69
CA ALA A 146 -3.42 -37.90 -7.79
C ALA A 146 -3.87 -37.26 -9.10
N ALA A 147 -4.98 -37.75 -9.64
CA ALA A 147 -5.57 -37.21 -10.87
C ALA A 147 -6.03 -35.75 -10.65
N VAL A 148 -5.87 -34.92 -11.68
CA VAL A 148 -6.23 -33.51 -11.65
C VAL A 148 -7.32 -33.24 -12.71
N PRO A 149 -8.37 -32.46 -12.39
CA PRO A 149 -9.33 -32.01 -13.37
C PRO A 149 -8.66 -31.22 -14.51
N ALA A 150 -9.04 -31.48 -15.76
CA ALA A 150 -8.47 -30.79 -16.92
C ALA A 150 -8.68 -29.26 -16.92
N SER A 151 -9.70 -28.77 -16.21
CA SER A 151 -10.00 -27.35 -16.07
C SER A 151 -9.19 -26.64 -14.97
N ALA A 152 -8.54 -27.38 -14.08
CA ALA A 152 -7.81 -26.82 -12.95
C ALA A 152 -6.50 -26.16 -13.39
N PHE A 153 -6.02 -25.23 -12.58
CA PHE A 153 -4.64 -24.74 -12.64
C PHE A 153 -3.80 -25.51 -11.61
N VAL A 154 -2.64 -26.03 -12.02
CA VAL A 154 -1.83 -26.94 -11.17
C VAL A 154 -0.61 -26.24 -10.60
N VAL A 155 -0.44 -26.31 -9.29
CA VAL A 155 0.77 -25.86 -8.60
C VAL A 155 1.51 -27.09 -8.09
N THR A 156 2.65 -27.41 -8.68
CA THR A 156 3.45 -28.58 -8.32
C THR A 156 4.57 -28.20 -7.36
N LEU A 157 4.61 -28.81 -6.18
CA LEU A 157 5.63 -28.59 -5.15
C LEU A 157 6.58 -29.79 -5.06
N GLY A 158 7.86 -29.54 -5.30
CA GLY A 158 8.93 -30.56 -5.39
C GLY A 158 9.42 -30.83 -6.81
N ARG A 159 8.87 -30.16 -7.84
CA ARG A 159 9.35 -30.26 -9.23
C ARG A 159 9.58 -28.89 -9.82
N ALA A 160 10.72 -28.71 -10.46
CA ALA A 160 11.02 -27.51 -11.23
C ALA A 160 10.31 -27.63 -12.59
N GLU A 161 9.22 -26.87 -12.75
CA GLU A 161 8.47 -26.80 -14.01
C GLU A 161 8.33 -25.34 -14.42
N PRO A 162 8.57 -24.99 -15.69
CA PRO A 162 8.36 -23.63 -16.16
C PRO A 162 6.86 -23.27 -16.04
N PRO A 163 6.51 -22.06 -15.58
CA PRO A 163 5.12 -21.65 -15.49
C PRO A 163 4.53 -21.50 -16.90
N THR A 164 3.34 -22.07 -17.08
CA THR A 164 2.51 -21.98 -18.29
C THR A 164 1.10 -21.52 -17.90
N SER A 165 0.23 -21.38 -18.89
CA SER A 165 -1.18 -20.99 -18.67
C SER A 165 -1.96 -21.97 -17.80
N ASP A 166 -1.51 -23.22 -17.63
CA ASP A 166 -2.22 -24.27 -16.89
C ASP A 166 -1.49 -24.79 -15.66
N ARG A 167 -0.19 -24.52 -15.50
CA ARG A 167 0.57 -25.02 -14.36
C ARG A 167 1.78 -24.17 -14.01
N LEU A 168 2.31 -24.37 -12.81
CA LEU A 168 3.64 -23.92 -12.40
C LEU A 168 4.28 -24.92 -11.43
N GLY A 169 5.61 -24.95 -11.38
CA GLY A 169 6.36 -25.78 -10.44
C GLY A 169 7.26 -24.97 -9.50
N LEU A 170 7.29 -25.35 -8.22
CA LEU A 170 8.27 -24.89 -7.24
C LEU A 170 9.13 -26.07 -6.78
N ALA A 171 10.44 -25.91 -6.83
CA ALA A 171 11.41 -26.86 -6.29
C ALA A 171 12.52 -26.09 -5.57
N ILE A 172 13.31 -26.77 -4.74
CA ILE A 172 14.46 -26.17 -4.05
C ILE A 172 15.34 -25.42 -5.07
N ARG A 173 15.70 -24.18 -4.74
CA ARG A 173 16.49 -23.30 -5.61
C ARG A 173 17.84 -22.99 -5.03
N ASP A 174 18.84 -22.99 -5.91
CA ASP A 174 20.21 -22.64 -5.59
C ASP A 174 20.48 -21.20 -6.06
N ALA A 175 20.76 -20.29 -5.12
CA ALA A 175 21.18 -18.94 -5.45
C ALA A 175 22.31 -18.50 -4.51
N ARG A 176 23.44 -18.05 -5.08
CA ARG A 176 24.61 -17.54 -4.33
C ARG A 176 25.12 -18.50 -3.24
N ALA A 177 25.14 -19.81 -3.51
CA ALA A 177 25.49 -20.89 -2.57
C ALA A 177 24.50 -21.12 -1.41
N ILE A 178 23.33 -20.49 -1.45
CA ILE A 178 22.23 -20.68 -0.52
C ILE A 178 21.11 -21.45 -1.23
N HIS A 179 20.61 -22.48 -0.57
CA HIS A 179 19.44 -23.20 -1.03
C HIS A 179 18.19 -22.59 -0.37
N TYR A 180 17.13 -22.35 -1.14
CA TYR A 180 15.85 -21.92 -0.60
C TYR A 180 14.85 -23.07 -0.64
N SER A 181 14.25 -23.37 0.50
CA SER A 181 13.23 -24.42 0.65
C SER A 181 11.98 -24.11 -0.19
N ILE A 182 11.17 -25.14 -0.45
CA ILE A 182 9.89 -25.02 -1.16
C ILE A 182 8.92 -24.17 -0.32
N SER A 183 8.90 -24.35 0.99
CA SER A 183 8.07 -23.57 1.92
C SER A 183 8.40 -22.07 1.90
N THR A 184 9.69 -21.70 1.84
CA THR A 184 10.14 -20.31 1.69
C THR A 184 9.65 -19.72 0.36
N GLN A 185 9.73 -20.49 -0.73
CA GLN A 185 9.26 -20.04 -2.04
C GLN A 185 7.73 -19.90 -2.09
N ALA A 186 7.00 -20.84 -1.49
CA ALA A 186 5.55 -20.79 -1.35
C ALA A 186 5.09 -19.57 -0.53
N TRP A 187 5.77 -19.30 0.58
CA TRP A 187 5.56 -18.10 1.40
C TRP A 187 5.76 -16.82 0.58
N ARG A 188 6.90 -16.71 -0.12
CA ARG A 188 7.18 -15.55 -0.96
C ARG A 188 6.15 -15.37 -2.09
N LEU A 189 5.77 -16.47 -2.75
CA LEU A 189 4.74 -16.47 -3.80
C LEU A 189 3.41 -15.94 -3.23
N GLY A 190 3.02 -16.41 -2.04
CA GLY A 190 1.85 -15.95 -1.31
C GLY A 190 1.88 -14.45 -1.01
N GLN A 191 2.98 -13.95 -0.46
CA GLN A 191 3.16 -12.52 -0.20
C GLN A 191 2.99 -11.69 -1.47
N MET A 192 3.67 -12.08 -2.56
CA MET A 192 3.60 -11.35 -3.83
C MET A 192 2.19 -11.35 -4.43
N LEU A 193 1.44 -12.46 -4.30
CA LEU A 193 0.03 -12.53 -4.71
C LEU A 193 -0.84 -11.57 -3.89
N LEU A 194 -0.67 -11.56 -2.57
CA LEU A 194 -1.49 -10.73 -1.68
C LEU A 194 -1.20 -9.23 -1.84
N MET A 195 0.08 -8.87 -1.93
CA MET A 195 0.51 -7.49 -2.11
C MET A 195 0.11 -6.89 -3.47
N ARG A 196 -0.17 -7.74 -4.47
CA ARG A 196 -0.73 -7.30 -5.76
C ARG A 196 -2.03 -6.50 -5.59
N TYR A 197 -2.78 -6.76 -4.52
CA TYR A 197 -4.05 -6.09 -4.22
C TYR A 197 -3.93 -4.88 -3.29
N GLU A 198 -2.77 -4.68 -2.65
CA GLU A 198 -2.60 -3.62 -1.64
C GLU A 198 -2.12 -2.28 -2.19
N THR A 199 -1.64 -2.27 -3.43
CA THR A 199 -1.03 -1.06 -3.91
C THR A 199 -2.10 0.00 -4.18
N LEU A 200 -2.05 1.08 -3.40
CA LEU A 200 -2.68 2.38 -3.67
C LEU A 200 -2.44 2.88 -5.12
N ARG A 201 -1.58 2.21 -5.89
CA ARG A 201 -1.41 2.31 -7.35
C ARG A 201 -2.73 2.28 -8.13
N ASP A 202 -3.77 1.58 -7.68
CA ASP A 202 -5.05 1.52 -8.42
C ASP A 202 -6.04 2.66 -8.09
N GLY A 203 -5.75 3.49 -7.08
CA GLY A 203 -6.57 4.64 -6.72
C GLY A 203 -6.40 5.81 -7.71
N THR A 204 -7.47 6.59 -7.90
CA THR A 204 -7.40 7.89 -8.58
C THR A 204 -7.03 8.97 -7.57
N PHE A 205 -5.89 9.62 -7.78
CA PHE A 205 -5.43 10.76 -6.99
C PHE A 205 -5.58 12.04 -7.79
N MET A 206 -6.11 13.10 -7.17
CA MET A 206 -6.05 14.44 -7.72
C MET A 206 -4.92 15.16 -7.03
N ILE A 207 -3.82 15.38 -7.74
CA ILE A 207 -2.65 16.07 -7.20
C ILE A 207 -2.76 17.53 -7.59
N TYR A 208 -2.64 18.43 -6.61
CA TYR A 208 -2.67 19.87 -6.86
C TYR A 208 -1.63 20.61 -6.02
N ASP A 209 -1.26 21.79 -6.51
CA ASP A 209 -0.31 22.70 -5.90
C ASP A 209 -0.71 24.16 -6.18
N LEU A 210 -0.36 25.08 -5.29
CA LEU A 210 -0.68 26.51 -5.38
C LEU A 210 0.57 27.36 -5.23
N GLU A 211 0.76 28.29 -6.17
CA GLU A 211 1.71 29.39 -5.95
C GLU A 211 0.99 30.59 -5.33
N THR A 212 1.65 31.25 -4.38
CA THR A 212 1.02 32.28 -3.55
C THR A 212 1.92 33.48 -3.30
N THR A 213 1.32 34.61 -2.92
CA THR A 213 2.05 35.83 -2.57
C THR A 213 2.78 35.74 -1.22
N SER A 214 2.49 34.75 -0.38
CA SER A 214 3.07 34.60 0.96
C SER A 214 2.92 33.16 1.46
N THR A 215 3.84 32.70 2.30
CA THR A 215 3.73 31.41 3.01
C THR A 215 2.82 31.46 4.25
N GLN A 216 2.25 32.63 4.57
CA GLN A 216 1.31 32.79 5.69
C GLN A 216 -0.13 32.65 5.22
N GLU A 217 -0.80 31.58 5.64
CA GLU A 217 -2.17 31.23 5.23
C GLU A 217 -3.18 32.39 5.34
N LEU A 218 -3.07 33.25 6.36
CA LEU A 218 -4.03 34.34 6.59
C LEU A 218 -3.86 35.55 5.66
N SER A 219 -2.68 35.75 5.09
CA SER A 219 -2.36 36.90 4.23
C SER A 219 -1.99 36.51 2.80
N ALA A 220 -1.74 35.22 2.55
CA ALA A 220 -1.46 34.69 1.23
C ALA A 220 -2.63 34.92 0.27
N GLU A 221 -2.33 35.26 -0.97
CA GLU A 221 -3.27 35.21 -2.08
C GLU A 221 -2.73 34.25 -3.14
N ILE A 222 -3.62 33.51 -3.79
CA ILE A 222 -3.28 32.55 -4.84
C ILE A 222 -2.93 33.30 -6.13
N VAL A 223 -1.82 32.94 -6.77
CA VAL A 223 -1.37 33.51 -8.05
C VAL A 223 -1.25 32.47 -9.17
N GLU A 224 -1.14 31.18 -8.83
CA GLU A 224 -1.26 30.06 -9.77
C GLU A 224 -1.98 28.90 -9.09
N MET A 225 -2.80 28.17 -9.85
CA MET A 225 -3.46 26.95 -9.42
C MET A 225 -3.21 25.87 -10.44
N ALA A 226 -2.61 24.76 -10.03
CA ALA A 226 -2.47 23.59 -10.89
C ALA A 226 -3.04 22.34 -10.24
N ALA A 227 -3.73 21.50 -11.02
CA ALA A 227 -4.22 20.21 -10.59
C ALA A 227 -4.28 19.19 -11.75
N GLN A 228 -3.94 17.94 -11.47
CA GLN A 228 -3.99 16.86 -12.44
C GLN A 228 -4.43 15.54 -11.76
N PRO A 229 -5.35 14.79 -12.38
CA PRO A 229 -5.67 13.44 -11.94
C PRO A 229 -4.61 12.44 -12.40
N PHE A 230 -4.25 11.52 -11.50
CA PHE A 230 -3.32 10.43 -11.72
C PHE A 230 -3.98 9.09 -11.40
N VAL A 231 -3.73 8.11 -12.25
CA VAL A 231 -4.10 6.70 -12.05
C VAL A 231 -2.86 5.85 -12.32
N ARG A 232 -2.48 4.97 -11.38
CA ARG A 232 -1.27 4.13 -11.51
C ARG A 232 0.00 4.92 -11.79
N GLY A 233 0.13 6.08 -11.16
CA GLY A 233 1.26 7.00 -11.34
C GLY A 233 1.29 7.71 -12.69
N LYS A 234 0.28 7.54 -13.54
CA LYS A 234 0.19 8.20 -14.85
C LYS A 234 -0.86 9.31 -14.82
N ALA A 235 -0.47 10.49 -15.31
CA ALA A 235 -1.40 11.59 -15.53
C ALA A 235 -2.49 11.17 -16.53
N ILE A 236 -3.73 11.52 -16.25
CA ILE A 236 -4.88 11.27 -17.13
C ILE A 236 -5.64 12.57 -17.39
N GLY A 237 -6.19 12.74 -18.60
CA GLY A 237 -6.93 13.96 -18.97
C GLY A 237 -6.05 15.20 -19.09
N GLU A 238 -6.70 16.36 -19.33
CA GLU A 238 -6.03 17.65 -19.39
C GLU A 238 -5.79 18.23 -18.00
N ALA A 239 -4.65 18.88 -17.78
CA ALA A 239 -4.35 19.57 -16.53
C ALA A 239 -5.23 20.79 -16.34
N PHE A 240 -5.68 21.03 -15.10
CA PHE A 240 -6.08 22.36 -14.70
C PHE A 240 -4.80 23.15 -14.41
N ASN A 241 -4.57 24.24 -15.14
CA ASN A 241 -3.51 25.19 -14.84
C ASN A 241 -3.99 26.61 -15.17
N ARG A 242 -4.09 27.48 -14.16
CA ARG A 242 -4.56 28.86 -14.31
C ARG A 242 -3.75 29.80 -13.44
N LEU A 243 -3.31 30.91 -14.04
CA LEU A 243 -2.86 32.09 -13.29
C LEU A 243 -4.06 32.82 -12.70
N VAL A 244 -3.84 33.41 -11.53
CA VAL A 244 -4.86 34.15 -10.77
C VAL A 244 -4.32 35.54 -10.47
N LYS A 245 -5.17 36.54 -10.70
CA LYS A 245 -4.82 37.94 -10.38
C LYS A 245 -5.04 38.24 -8.90
N PRO A 246 -3.96 38.53 -8.13
CA PRO A 246 -4.10 38.96 -6.74
C PRO A 246 -4.67 40.39 -6.65
N CYS A 247 -5.17 40.76 -5.48
CA CYS A 247 -5.61 42.11 -5.14
C CYS A 247 -4.45 43.10 -5.02
N GLY A 248 -3.29 42.62 -4.55
CA GLY A 248 -2.08 43.42 -4.35
C GLY A 248 -0.91 43.00 -5.26
N PRO A 249 0.22 43.72 -5.21
CA PRO A 249 1.44 43.28 -5.89
C PRO A 249 1.98 41.98 -5.29
N ILE A 250 2.59 41.14 -6.13
CA ILE A 250 3.32 39.95 -5.68
C ILE A 250 4.63 40.42 -5.01
N PRO A 251 4.90 40.05 -3.75
CA PRO A 251 6.17 40.36 -3.10
C PRO A 251 7.37 39.77 -3.84
N GLN A 252 8.49 40.49 -3.86
CA GLN A 252 9.71 40.07 -4.56
C GLN A 252 10.18 38.68 -4.09
N ALA A 253 10.16 38.41 -2.79
CA ALA A 253 10.58 37.12 -2.24
C ALA A 253 9.73 35.94 -2.75
N ALA A 254 8.43 36.15 -3.01
CA ALA A 254 7.58 35.13 -3.63
C ALA A 254 7.90 34.97 -5.12
N SER A 255 8.05 36.11 -5.83
CA SER A 255 8.42 36.11 -7.26
C SER A 255 9.78 35.45 -7.52
N GLU A 256 10.74 35.55 -6.60
CA GLU A 256 12.06 34.89 -6.68
C GLU A 256 11.98 33.38 -6.51
N VAL A 257 10.92 32.86 -5.90
CA VAL A 257 10.67 31.42 -5.77
C VAL A 257 9.99 30.93 -7.05
N HIS A 258 8.78 31.40 -7.33
CA HIS A 258 7.90 30.84 -8.37
C HIS A 258 7.99 31.50 -9.75
N ASN A 259 8.82 32.54 -9.89
CA ASN A 259 9.04 33.26 -11.16
C ASN A 259 7.78 33.92 -11.78
N ILE A 260 6.74 34.14 -10.98
CA ILE A 260 5.50 34.82 -11.42
C ILE A 260 5.58 36.26 -10.98
N THR A 261 5.46 37.17 -11.94
CA THR A 261 5.50 38.61 -11.71
C THR A 261 4.10 39.22 -11.87
N TRP A 262 3.94 40.47 -11.43
CA TRP A 262 2.72 41.22 -11.69
C TRP A 262 2.34 41.28 -13.18
N ARG A 263 3.34 41.27 -14.09
CA ARG A 263 3.07 41.33 -15.53
C ARG A 263 2.37 40.09 -16.05
N ASP A 264 2.63 38.94 -15.44
CA ASP A 264 2.07 37.65 -15.85
C ASP A 264 0.61 37.52 -15.41
N VAL A 265 0.25 38.13 -14.27
CA VAL A 265 -1.08 37.99 -13.66
C VAL A 265 -2.00 39.21 -13.84
N LYS A 266 -1.50 40.35 -14.33
CA LYS A 266 -2.30 41.60 -14.41
C LYS A 266 -3.58 41.47 -15.24
N ASP A 267 -3.58 40.60 -16.25
CA ASP A 267 -4.70 40.35 -17.16
C ASP A 267 -5.37 38.99 -16.89
N ALA A 268 -4.89 38.25 -15.89
CA ALA A 268 -5.47 36.98 -15.47
C ALA A 268 -6.83 37.20 -14.77
N PRO A 269 -7.72 36.20 -14.78
CA PRO A 269 -8.95 36.23 -13.99
C PRO A 269 -8.63 36.31 -12.48
N ARG A 270 -9.52 36.93 -11.72
CA ARG A 270 -9.44 36.93 -10.25
C ARG A 270 -9.95 35.61 -9.68
N ILE A 271 -9.63 35.34 -8.41
CA ILE A 271 -9.93 34.08 -7.75
C ILE A 271 -11.42 33.74 -7.76
N GLU A 272 -12.32 34.72 -7.68
CA GLU A 272 -13.77 34.51 -7.73
C GLU A 272 -14.26 33.91 -9.06
N LEU A 273 -13.49 34.04 -10.15
CA LEU A 273 -13.80 33.46 -11.45
C LEU A 273 -13.13 32.09 -11.65
N VAL A 274 -11.97 31.84 -11.02
CA VAL A 274 -11.19 30.62 -11.22
C VAL A 274 -11.57 29.52 -10.23
N LEU A 275 -11.86 29.90 -8.98
CA LEU A 275 -12.09 28.96 -7.89
C LEU A 275 -13.30 28.03 -8.12
N PRO A 276 -14.46 28.50 -8.63
CA PRO A 276 -15.58 27.60 -8.89
C PRO A 276 -15.22 26.46 -9.86
N ASP A 277 -14.51 26.78 -10.94
CA ASP A 277 -14.07 25.80 -11.93
C ASP A 277 -13.03 24.84 -11.33
N PHE A 278 -12.12 25.36 -10.51
CA PHE A 278 -11.14 24.52 -9.80
C PHE A 278 -11.82 23.53 -8.86
N LEU A 279 -12.75 23.98 -8.01
CA LEU A 279 -13.48 23.11 -7.09
C LEU A 279 -14.30 22.05 -7.82
N ALA A 280 -14.94 22.41 -8.94
CA ALA A 280 -15.64 21.45 -9.79
C ALA A 280 -14.68 20.42 -10.40
N TYR A 281 -13.49 20.86 -10.83
CA TYR A 281 -12.47 20.00 -11.43
C TYR A 281 -11.88 18.98 -10.44
N LEU A 282 -11.76 19.32 -9.15
CA LEU A 282 -11.25 18.39 -8.13
C LEU A 282 -12.11 17.12 -7.98
N GLY A 283 -13.43 17.22 -8.19
CA GLY A 283 -14.39 16.12 -8.04
C GLY A 283 -14.33 15.44 -6.66
N ASP A 284 -14.54 14.12 -6.62
CA ASP A 284 -14.52 13.31 -5.38
C ASP A 284 -13.19 12.55 -5.15
N ALA A 285 -12.17 12.87 -5.95
CA ALA A 285 -10.87 12.21 -5.88
C ALA A 285 -10.18 12.45 -4.53
N THR A 286 -9.20 11.60 -4.19
CA THR A 286 -8.35 11.86 -3.01
C THR A 286 -7.41 12.99 -3.39
N LEU A 287 -7.45 14.08 -2.65
CA LEU A 287 -6.59 15.22 -2.93
C LEU A 287 -5.21 14.98 -2.35
N VAL A 288 -4.20 15.21 -3.15
CA VAL A 288 -2.80 15.04 -2.78
C VAL A 288 -2.06 16.33 -3.02
N GLY A 289 -1.21 16.69 -2.07
CA GLY A 289 -0.29 17.80 -2.21
C GLY A 289 0.85 17.65 -1.20
N HIS A 290 1.91 18.43 -1.39
CA HIS A 290 3.05 18.42 -0.48
C HIS A 290 2.83 19.48 0.59
N ASN A 291 2.65 19.09 1.86
CA ASN A 291 2.23 19.98 2.95
C ASN A 291 0.79 20.56 2.79
N ILE A 292 -0.02 19.93 1.95
CA ILE A 292 -1.41 20.29 1.63
C ILE A 292 -2.30 20.48 2.86
N THR A 293 -2.11 19.67 3.91
CA THR A 293 -2.95 19.71 5.12
C THR A 293 -2.68 20.95 5.98
N GLN A 294 -1.51 21.58 5.80
CA GLN A 294 -1.10 22.72 6.61
C GLN A 294 -1.28 24.06 5.89
N PHE A 295 -1.30 24.07 4.55
CA PHE A 295 -1.29 25.29 3.75
C PHE A 295 -2.36 25.28 2.65
N ASP A 296 -2.13 24.62 1.53
CA ASP A 296 -2.91 24.76 0.29
C ASP A 296 -4.40 24.49 0.49
N HIS A 297 -4.74 23.39 1.15
CA HIS A 297 -6.14 23.03 1.37
C HIS A 297 -6.86 24.05 2.25
N LYS A 298 -6.18 24.60 3.26
CA LYS A 298 -6.77 25.63 4.11
C LYS A 298 -6.99 26.92 3.34
N LEU A 299 -6.07 27.28 2.45
CA LEU A 299 -6.20 28.44 1.58
C LEU A 299 -7.40 28.32 0.64
N ILE A 300 -7.60 27.14 0.02
CA ILE A 300 -8.78 26.83 -0.78
C ILE A 300 -10.06 26.94 0.05
N CYS A 301 -10.11 26.33 1.24
CA CYS A 301 -11.28 26.38 2.12
C CYS A 301 -11.62 27.81 2.55
N ARG A 302 -10.60 28.63 2.83
CA ARG A 302 -10.75 30.04 3.17
C ARG A 302 -11.36 30.82 2.01
N HIS A 303 -10.81 30.70 0.80
CA HIS A 303 -11.37 31.37 -0.37
C HIS A 303 -12.78 30.87 -0.71
N ALA A 304 -13.04 29.56 -0.61
CA ALA A 304 -14.37 29.00 -0.82
C ALA A 304 -15.39 29.66 0.13
N THR A 305 -15.04 29.76 1.41
CA THR A 305 -15.88 30.41 2.43
C THR A 305 -16.11 31.89 2.12
N LEU A 306 -15.06 32.64 1.77
CA LEU A 306 -15.15 34.07 1.44
C LEU A 306 -16.06 34.35 0.24
N HIS A 307 -16.14 33.42 -0.72
CA HIS A 307 -16.96 33.54 -1.92
C HIS A 307 -18.30 32.80 -1.84
N GLY A 308 -18.69 32.31 -0.65
CA GLY A 308 -19.96 31.59 -0.46
C GLY A 308 -20.04 30.25 -1.21
N LEU A 309 -18.89 29.66 -1.54
CA LEU A 309 -18.76 28.35 -2.17
C LEU A 309 -18.62 27.26 -1.10
N GLN A 310 -19.02 26.05 -1.46
CA GLN A 310 -18.81 24.89 -0.60
C GLN A 310 -17.31 24.55 -0.57
N ALA A 311 -16.73 24.46 0.63
CA ALA A 311 -15.37 23.99 0.80
C ALA A 311 -15.25 22.50 0.38
N PRO A 312 -14.13 22.10 -0.25
CA PRO A 312 -13.91 20.71 -0.62
C PRO A 312 -13.88 19.84 0.64
N ASN A 313 -14.63 18.74 0.61
CA ASN A 313 -14.75 17.78 1.72
C ASN A 313 -14.07 16.43 1.41
N ASN A 314 -13.21 16.44 0.40
CA ASN A 314 -12.41 15.32 -0.06
C ASN A 314 -11.49 14.80 1.04
N GLU A 315 -11.03 13.57 0.86
CA GLU A 315 -9.93 13.06 1.68
C GLU A 315 -8.60 13.64 1.22
N LEU A 316 -7.74 13.92 2.18
CA LEU A 316 -6.42 14.50 1.95
C LEU A 316 -5.34 13.44 2.18
N LEU A 317 -4.34 13.44 1.30
CA LEU A 317 -3.09 12.73 1.49
C LEU A 317 -1.94 13.72 1.35
N ASP A 318 -1.18 13.89 2.43
CA ASP A 318 -0.06 14.81 2.48
C ASP A 318 1.26 14.04 2.29
N THR A 319 1.96 14.31 1.19
CA THR A 319 3.19 13.58 0.87
C THR A 319 4.34 13.96 1.80
N CYS A 320 4.37 15.17 2.35
CA CYS A 320 5.36 15.57 3.35
C CYS A 320 5.13 14.81 4.66
N ALA A 321 3.88 14.70 5.11
CA ALA A 321 3.54 13.93 6.30
C ALA A 321 3.80 12.42 6.11
N LEU A 322 3.55 11.89 4.91
CA LEU A 322 3.89 10.50 4.56
C LEU A 322 5.41 10.29 4.58
N ALA A 323 6.19 11.19 3.97
CA ALA A 323 7.64 11.14 3.94
C ALA A 323 8.26 11.13 5.34
N LYS A 324 7.79 11.99 6.25
CA LYS A 324 8.21 12.01 7.66
C LYS A 324 8.02 10.66 8.36
N ARG A 325 6.98 9.91 7.98
CA ARG A 325 6.69 8.60 8.56
C ARG A 325 7.59 7.51 7.99
N VAL A 326 7.74 7.46 6.66
CA VAL A 326 8.39 6.32 5.98
C VAL A 326 9.89 6.51 5.76
N LEU A 327 10.38 7.75 5.81
CA LEU A 327 11.79 8.12 5.62
C LEU A 327 12.26 9.10 6.71
N PRO A 328 12.19 8.78 8.02
CA PRO A 328 12.33 9.75 9.10
C PRO A 328 13.69 10.47 9.22
N ASN A 329 14.73 9.95 8.55
CA ASN A 329 16.12 10.41 8.72
C ASN A 329 16.63 11.24 7.53
N MET A 330 15.75 11.87 6.74
CA MET A 330 16.15 12.72 5.61
C MET A 330 15.38 14.04 5.57
N ALA A 331 15.83 14.97 4.73
CA ALA A 331 15.06 16.16 4.41
C ALA A 331 13.75 15.79 3.70
N HIS A 332 12.67 16.49 4.02
CA HIS A 332 11.32 16.18 3.54
C HIS A 332 10.73 17.25 2.62
N GLY A 333 11.56 18.17 2.11
CA GLY A 333 11.14 19.10 1.08
C GLY A 333 10.92 18.36 -0.24
N LEU A 334 10.04 18.89 -1.09
CA LEU A 334 9.65 18.25 -2.34
C LEU A 334 10.87 17.94 -3.24
N GLU A 335 11.75 18.93 -3.45
CA GLU A 335 12.99 18.76 -4.21
C GLU A 335 13.91 17.67 -3.62
N ALA A 336 14.13 17.68 -2.31
CA ALA A 336 15.00 16.70 -1.65
C ALA A 336 14.46 15.26 -1.80
N LEU A 337 13.14 15.09 -1.72
CA LEU A 337 12.48 13.81 -1.93
C LEU A 337 12.54 13.39 -3.41
N ALA A 338 12.33 14.32 -4.34
CA ALA A 338 12.44 14.06 -5.77
C ALA A 338 13.86 13.57 -6.13
N GLN A 339 14.89 14.25 -5.61
CA GLN A 339 16.29 13.83 -5.75
C GLN A 339 16.55 12.45 -5.13
N HIS A 340 15.97 12.16 -3.95
CA HIS A 340 16.10 10.85 -3.32
C HIS A 340 15.54 9.72 -4.20
N PHE A 341 14.43 9.95 -4.90
CA PHE A 341 13.84 9.00 -5.84
C PHE A 341 14.46 9.02 -7.24
N GLY A 342 15.57 9.74 -7.44
CA GLY A 342 16.35 9.71 -8.67
C GLY A 342 15.87 10.66 -9.76
N MET A 343 14.98 11.60 -9.44
CA MET A 343 14.59 12.66 -10.38
C MET A 343 15.74 13.66 -10.56
N THR A 344 15.97 14.08 -11.81
CA THR A 344 17.04 15.03 -12.17
C THR A 344 16.44 16.36 -12.62
N GLY A 345 16.87 17.45 -12.01
CA GLY A 345 16.46 18.81 -12.37
C GLY A 345 16.05 19.62 -11.14
N PRO A 346 16.24 20.95 -11.15
CA PRO A 346 15.81 21.80 -10.05
C PRO A 346 14.27 21.92 -10.02
N GLN A 347 13.72 22.15 -8.84
CA GLN A 347 12.34 22.60 -8.71
C GLN A 347 12.18 23.96 -9.40
N THR A 348 11.20 24.08 -10.30
CA THR A 348 10.94 25.33 -11.03
C THR A 348 9.99 26.25 -10.27
N HIS A 349 9.33 25.73 -9.23
CA HIS A 349 8.27 26.40 -8.47
C HIS A 349 7.19 26.94 -9.40
N ARG A 350 6.81 26.11 -10.35
CA ARG A 350 5.61 26.28 -11.15
C ARG A 350 4.64 25.22 -10.68
N ALA A 351 3.42 25.63 -10.35
CA ALA A 351 2.47 24.73 -9.70
C ALA A 351 2.28 23.43 -10.49
N ILE A 352 2.28 23.48 -11.84
CA ILE A 352 2.12 22.28 -12.67
C ILE A 352 3.34 21.36 -12.64
N ASP A 353 4.54 21.92 -12.57
CA ASP A 353 5.78 21.14 -12.51
C ASP A 353 5.88 20.48 -11.12
N ASP A 354 5.47 21.20 -10.07
CA ASP A 354 5.43 20.69 -8.70
C ASP A 354 4.35 19.61 -8.51
N VAL A 355 3.21 19.71 -9.22
CA VAL A 355 2.22 18.63 -9.32
C VAL A 355 2.83 17.36 -9.90
N GLN A 356 3.60 17.46 -10.98
CA GLN A 356 4.27 16.32 -11.60
C GLN A 356 5.36 15.74 -10.69
N MET A 357 6.17 16.61 -10.08
CA MET A 357 7.22 16.21 -9.13
C MET A 357 6.62 15.49 -7.92
N ASN A 358 5.51 16.00 -7.37
CA ASN A 358 4.84 15.41 -6.24
C ASN A 358 4.16 14.07 -6.59
N ALA A 359 3.75 13.86 -7.84
CA ALA A 359 3.26 12.57 -8.33
C ALA A 359 4.34 11.48 -8.24
N GLU A 360 5.55 11.79 -8.69
CA GLU A 360 6.70 10.88 -8.64
C GLU A 360 7.15 10.63 -7.20
N VAL A 361 7.19 11.67 -6.36
CA VAL A 361 7.47 11.53 -4.92
C VAL A 361 6.42 10.66 -4.24
N LEU A 362 5.13 10.88 -4.52
CA LEU A 362 4.06 10.02 -4.01
C LEU A 362 4.30 8.56 -4.42
N HIS A 363 4.64 8.32 -5.69
CA HIS A 363 4.92 6.99 -6.19
C HIS A 363 6.05 6.32 -5.39
N GLY A 364 7.20 6.97 -5.27
CA GLY A 364 8.34 6.46 -4.51
C GLY A 364 8.03 6.21 -3.03
N LEU A 365 7.29 7.12 -2.38
CA LEU A 365 6.86 6.95 -0.98
C LEU A 365 5.95 5.73 -0.80
N LEU A 366 5.04 5.49 -1.76
CA LEU A 366 4.18 4.30 -1.73
C LEU A 366 4.99 3.01 -1.95
N GLU A 367 6.04 3.04 -2.76
CA GLU A 367 6.95 1.90 -2.92
C GLU A 367 7.72 1.59 -1.63
N VAL A 368 8.29 2.61 -0.99
CA VAL A 368 8.98 2.46 0.31
C VAL A 368 8.02 1.90 1.35
N HIS A 369 6.80 2.43 1.43
CA HIS A 369 5.80 1.96 2.37
C HIS A 369 5.43 0.49 2.13
N ALA A 370 5.17 0.11 0.86
CA ALA A 370 4.86 -1.27 0.50
C ALA A 370 6.02 -2.22 0.87
N ARG A 371 7.26 -1.81 0.58
CA ARG A 371 8.47 -2.58 0.91
C ARG A 371 8.66 -2.75 2.42
N GLN A 372 8.25 -1.78 3.23
CA GLN A 372 8.29 -1.89 4.69
C GLN A 372 7.24 -2.86 5.24
N GLN A 373 6.07 -2.96 4.62
CA GLN A 373 4.99 -3.87 5.02
C GLN A 373 5.19 -5.31 4.54
N GLU A 374 5.98 -5.52 3.48
CA GLU A 374 6.13 -6.82 2.82
C GLU A 374 6.52 -7.98 3.74
N LEU A 375 7.37 -7.75 4.75
CA LEU A 375 7.76 -8.78 5.72
C LEU A 375 6.71 -9.05 6.80
N ASP A 376 5.79 -8.11 7.00
CA ASP A 376 4.67 -8.27 7.93
C ASP A 376 3.52 -9.06 7.29
N VAL A 377 3.49 -9.13 5.95
CA VAL A 377 2.55 -9.98 5.20
C VAL A 377 2.87 -11.46 5.42
N LEU A 378 1.85 -12.25 5.77
CA LEU A 378 1.92 -13.70 5.90
C LEU A 378 2.92 -14.15 6.98
N SER A 379 3.11 -13.34 8.03
CA SER A 379 4.05 -13.63 9.13
C SER A 379 3.61 -14.82 9.99
N GLU A 380 2.31 -15.10 10.04
CA GLU A 380 1.71 -16.27 10.68
C GLU A 380 2.09 -17.60 10.01
N ALA A 381 2.60 -17.57 8.77
CA ALA A 381 3.11 -18.75 8.08
C ALA A 381 4.58 -19.06 8.41
N LEU A 382 5.29 -18.17 9.13
CA LEU A 382 6.70 -18.36 9.48
C LEU A 382 7.00 -19.68 10.22
N PRO A 383 6.12 -20.24 11.09
CA PRO A 383 6.32 -21.57 11.66
C PRO A 383 6.41 -22.69 10.62
N LEU A 384 5.59 -22.64 9.56
CA LEU A 384 5.63 -23.63 8.47
C LEU A 384 6.88 -23.44 7.59
N VAL A 385 7.30 -22.19 7.38
CA VAL A 385 8.57 -21.89 6.70
C VAL A 385 9.74 -22.49 7.47
N ALA A 386 9.81 -22.22 8.78
CA ALA A 386 10.83 -22.76 9.68
C ALA A 386 10.86 -24.29 9.69
N LEU A 387 9.69 -24.95 9.74
CA LEU A 387 9.58 -26.40 9.68
C LEU A 387 10.10 -26.96 8.35
N GLY A 388 9.72 -26.36 7.23
CA GLY A 388 10.18 -26.78 5.90
C GLY A 388 11.70 -26.62 5.75
N ILE A 389 12.27 -25.48 6.19
CA ILE A 389 13.73 -25.27 6.21
C ILE A 389 14.41 -26.34 7.08
N TRP A 390 13.89 -26.60 8.28
CA TRP A 390 14.50 -27.55 9.21
C TRP A 390 14.51 -28.98 8.68
N ALA A 391 13.43 -29.39 8.00
CA ALA A 391 13.26 -30.72 7.43
C ALA A 391 13.92 -30.88 6.04
N SER A 392 14.17 -29.78 5.34
CA SER A 392 14.90 -29.80 4.07
C SER A 392 16.41 -29.98 4.29
N ASN A 393 17.12 -30.52 3.29
CA ASN A 393 18.59 -30.61 3.29
C ASN A 393 19.28 -29.28 2.94
N VAL A 394 18.58 -28.16 3.13
CA VAL A 394 19.09 -26.82 2.85
C VAL A 394 20.12 -26.40 3.89
N ALA A 395 21.22 -25.79 3.44
CA ALA A 395 22.24 -25.25 4.33
C ALA A 395 21.66 -24.15 5.24
N ARG A 396 21.92 -24.27 6.55
CA ARG A 396 21.51 -23.28 7.56
C ARG A 396 22.55 -22.17 7.65
N VAL A 397 22.51 -21.29 6.66
CA VAL A 397 23.28 -20.04 6.62
C VAL A 397 22.37 -18.87 6.99
N ASP A 398 22.95 -17.72 7.28
CA ASP A 398 22.37 -16.56 7.96
C ASP A 398 20.86 -16.33 7.72
N GLU A 399 20.40 -16.28 6.46
CA GLU A 399 19.00 -16.05 6.11
C GLU A 399 18.06 -17.19 6.53
N ASN A 400 18.45 -18.44 6.31
CA ASN A 400 17.66 -19.62 6.71
C ASN A 400 17.61 -19.75 8.23
N VAL A 401 18.70 -19.41 8.93
CA VAL A 401 18.71 -19.33 10.40
C VAL A 401 17.74 -18.26 10.89
N THR A 402 17.74 -17.09 10.24
CA THR A 402 16.83 -15.99 10.59
C THR A 402 15.37 -16.40 10.44
N LEU A 403 14.98 -17.04 9.33
CA LEU A 403 13.62 -17.55 9.13
C LEU A 403 13.22 -18.61 10.17
N VAL A 404 14.14 -19.51 10.55
CA VAL A 404 13.88 -20.51 11.59
C VAL A 404 13.67 -19.86 12.96
N CYS A 405 14.50 -18.88 13.34
CA CYS A 405 14.36 -18.12 14.57
C CYS A 405 13.04 -17.34 14.61
N ALA A 406 12.67 -16.70 13.49
CA ALA A 406 11.42 -15.98 13.36
C ALA A 406 10.19 -16.88 13.52
N GLY A 407 10.18 -18.05 12.87
CA GLY A 407 9.12 -19.04 13.05
C GLY A 407 9.02 -19.57 14.48
N GLY A 408 10.17 -19.80 15.14
CA GLY A 408 10.20 -20.19 16.54
C GLY A 408 9.58 -19.15 17.46
N ARG A 409 9.85 -17.85 17.25
CA ARG A 409 9.24 -16.77 18.03
C ARG A 409 7.75 -16.62 17.77
N ALA A 410 7.31 -16.75 16.52
CA ALA A 410 5.89 -16.72 16.20
C ALA A 410 5.10 -17.76 17.01
N LEU A 411 5.66 -18.96 17.23
CA LEU A 411 5.04 -19.98 18.09
C LEU A 411 4.98 -19.56 19.57
N THR A 412 5.99 -18.84 20.08
CA THR A 412 6.04 -18.41 21.50
C THR A 412 5.19 -17.18 21.82
N VAL A 413 4.86 -16.35 20.82
CA VAL A 413 4.01 -15.15 20.99
C VAL A 413 2.52 -15.54 21.05
N HIS A 414 2.16 -16.72 20.52
CA HIS A 414 0.80 -17.25 20.50
C HIS A 414 0.53 -18.35 21.55
N ALA A 415 1.52 -18.69 22.38
CA ALA A 415 1.41 -19.64 23.49
C ALA A 415 1.38 -18.89 24.83
#